data_AF-A0A7J8H8X6-F1
#
_entry.id   AF-A0A7J8H8X6-F1
#
_cell.length_a   1.000
_cell.length_b   1.000
_cell.length_c   1.000
_cell.angle_alpha   90.00
_cell.angle_beta   90.00
_cell.angle_gamma   90.00
#
_symmetry.space_group_name_H-M   'P 1'
#
loop_
_entity.id
_entity.type
_entity.pdbx_description
1 polymer ?
#
loop_
_entity_poly.entity_id
_entity_poly.type
_entity_poly.pdbx_seq_one_letter_code
_entity_poly.pdbx_strand_id
1 'polypeptide(L)'
;MCSSICKCIGCKNYEESPERKTLMTMPNNMEAGGFEGGHHLSPTKFAGLPKFRKERWPSSCISREVVEAACACLLAQGEEAEKERCSECLAEQMILEEFGRCLSQILHIEFKSKGLKVE
;
A
#
# COMPACT_ATOMS: atom_id res chain seq x y z
N MET A 1 1.83 -19.36 -3.40
CA MET A 1 1.02 -19.20 -4.62
C MET A 1 -0.40 -18.82 -4.28
N CYS A 2 -1.07 -18.07 -5.15
CA CYS A 2 -2.53 -18.01 -5.21
C CYS A 2 -3.08 -19.44 -5.33
N SER A 3 -4.09 -19.77 -4.54
CA SER A 3 -4.78 -21.06 -4.56
C SER A 3 -6.16 -20.92 -5.21
N SER A 4 -6.89 -22.02 -5.35
CA SER A 4 -8.21 -22.06 -6.00
C SER A 4 -9.30 -21.24 -5.28
N ILE A 5 -9.08 -20.85 -4.02
CA ILE A 5 -10.00 -19.97 -3.28
C ILE A 5 -9.75 -18.48 -3.56
N CYS A 6 -8.66 -18.13 -4.24
CA CYS A 6 -8.33 -16.75 -4.55
C CYS A 6 -9.18 -16.25 -5.73
N LYS A 7 -9.88 -15.13 -5.56
CA LYS A 7 -10.68 -14.47 -6.62
C LYS A 7 -9.90 -13.40 -7.39
N CYS A 8 -8.58 -13.55 -7.48
CA CYS A 8 -7.72 -12.52 -8.03
C CYS A 8 -7.84 -12.43 -9.55
N ILE A 9 -8.04 -11.21 -10.08
CA ILE A 9 -7.97 -10.95 -11.52
C ILE A 9 -6.53 -10.48 -11.83
N GLY A 10 -5.79 -11.26 -12.62
CA GLY A 10 -4.40 -10.96 -12.99
C GLY A 10 -3.33 -11.31 -11.94
N CYS A 11 -3.59 -12.22 -10.99
CA CYS A 11 -2.59 -12.65 -10.01
C CYS A 11 -1.38 -13.32 -10.68
N LYS A 12 -0.19 -12.78 -10.46
CA LYS A 12 1.10 -13.35 -10.90
C LYS A 12 1.82 -14.17 -9.82
N ASN A 13 1.21 -14.35 -8.65
CA ASN A 13 1.77 -15.13 -7.54
C ASN A 13 1.55 -16.64 -7.77
N TYR A 14 2.18 -17.21 -8.79
CA TYR A 14 2.16 -18.65 -9.09
C TYR A 14 3.58 -19.25 -9.13
N GLU A 15 3.68 -20.58 -8.99
CA GLU A 15 4.93 -21.33 -8.80
C GLU A 15 5.86 -21.38 -10.02
N GLU A 16 5.52 -20.67 -11.09
CA GLU A 16 6.34 -20.55 -12.31
C GLU A 16 6.39 -19.07 -12.76
N SER A 17 6.19 -18.10 -11.87
CA SER A 17 6.33 -16.70 -12.26
C SER A 17 7.83 -16.38 -12.53
N PRO A 18 8.17 -15.72 -13.64
CA PRO A 18 9.55 -15.27 -13.90
C PRO A 18 9.98 -14.15 -12.94
N GLU A 19 9.04 -13.42 -12.34
CA GLU A 19 9.32 -12.33 -11.40
C GLU A 19 9.86 -12.81 -10.05
N ARG A 20 9.45 -14.01 -9.58
CA ARG A 20 9.98 -14.61 -8.33
C ARG A 20 11.43 -15.12 -8.43
N LYS A 21 11.91 -15.45 -9.64
CA LYS A 21 13.33 -15.83 -9.84
C LYS A 21 14.28 -14.64 -9.67
N THR A 22 13.81 -13.41 -9.89
CA THR A 22 14.63 -12.20 -9.77
C THR A 22 14.70 -11.70 -8.31
N LEU A 23 13.66 -11.94 -7.51
CA LEU A 23 13.58 -11.47 -6.12
C LEU A 23 14.37 -12.32 -5.11
N MET A 24 14.67 -13.59 -5.41
CA MET A 24 15.42 -14.47 -4.52
C MET A 24 16.95 -14.33 -4.63
N THR A 25 17.44 -13.45 -5.51
CA THR A 25 18.89 -13.24 -5.73
C THR A 25 19.29 -11.78 -5.45
N MET A 26 18.93 -11.26 -4.29
CA MET A 26 19.54 -10.04 -3.75
C MET A 26 20.51 -10.41 -2.63
N PRO A 27 21.83 -10.18 -2.79
CA PRO A 27 22.78 -10.25 -1.69
C PRO A 27 22.50 -9.09 -0.73
N ASN A 28 22.35 -9.41 0.55
CA ASN A 28 22.25 -8.44 1.62
C ASN A 28 23.61 -7.73 1.77
N ASN A 29 23.79 -6.53 1.21
CA ASN A 29 24.97 -5.73 1.52
C ASN A 29 24.61 -4.64 2.53
N MET A 30 24.92 -4.92 3.79
CA MET A 30 24.95 -3.96 4.87
C MET A 30 26.36 -3.37 4.93
N GLU A 31 26.51 -2.06 4.73
CA GLU A 31 27.68 -1.37 5.27
C GLU A 31 27.29 -0.02 5.87
N ALA A 32 27.65 0.10 7.14
CA ALA A 32 27.65 1.30 7.94
C ALA A 32 29.07 1.91 7.93
N GLY A 33 29.15 3.24 7.84
CA GLY A 33 30.27 4.02 8.39
C GLY A 33 31.18 4.75 7.41
N GLY A 34 31.51 6.01 7.74
CA GLY A 34 32.90 6.48 7.71
C GLY A 34 33.36 7.43 6.58
N PHE A 35 33.66 8.65 7.00
CA PHE A 35 34.47 9.76 6.44
C PHE A 35 35.61 9.50 5.41
N GLU A 36 35.80 10.52 4.55
CA GLU A 36 37.02 11.07 3.89
C GLU A 36 37.90 10.31 2.86
N GLY A 37 38.14 10.97 1.71
CA GLY A 37 39.48 11.15 1.13
C GLY A 37 39.92 10.31 -0.09
N GLY A 38 40.09 10.97 -1.25
CA GLY A 38 41.29 10.83 -2.10
C GLY A 38 41.45 9.69 -3.13
N HIS A 39 41.47 10.10 -4.41
CA HIS A 39 42.27 9.61 -5.55
C HIS A 39 42.11 8.20 -6.15
N HIS A 40 41.65 8.23 -7.41
CA HIS A 40 42.18 7.54 -8.60
C HIS A 40 42.13 6.00 -8.60
N LEU A 41 41.27 5.45 -9.48
CA LEU A 41 41.58 4.47 -10.54
C LEU A 41 40.25 3.97 -11.15
N SER A 42 39.96 4.39 -12.39
CA SER A 42 38.95 3.74 -13.26
C SER A 42 39.64 2.57 -13.99
N PRO A 43 38.93 1.51 -14.46
CA PRO A 43 37.97 1.66 -15.56
C PRO A 43 36.81 0.65 -15.61
N THR A 44 35.83 0.96 -16.47
CA THR A 44 35.00 0.02 -17.26
C THR A 44 33.49 0.09 -16.99
N LYS A 45 32.85 0.97 -17.77
CA LYS A 45 31.55 0.81 -18.46
C LYS A 45 30.39 0.22 -17.65
N PHE A 46 29.76 1.05 -16.82
CA PHE A 46 28.34 0.88 -16.48
C PHE A 46 27.45 1.46 -17.60
N ALA A 47 27.40 0.78 -18.74
CA ALA A 47 26.33 0.95 -19.69
C ALA A 47 25.22 -0.05 -19.33
N GLY A 48 24.20 0.42 -18.61
CA GLY A 48 23.04 -0.41 -18.30
C GLY A 48 22.42 -0.12 -16.94
N LEU A 49 22.11 1.15 -16.66
CA LEU A 49 21.11 1.45 -15.64
C LEU A 49 19.81 0.78 -16.11
N PRO A 50 19.25 -0.22 -15.40
CA PRO A 50 17.93 -0.71 -15.74
C PRO A 50 17.01 0.48 -15.53
N LYS A 51 16.49 1.02 -16.64
CA LYS A 51 15.38 1.96 -16.61
C LYS A 51 14.35 1.27 -15.72
N PHE A 52 14.14 1.81 -14.52
CA PHE A 52 12.99 1.47 -13.70
C PHE A 52 11.82 1.69 -14.63
N ARG A 53 11.31 0.58 -15.19
CA ARG A 53 10.06 0.64 -15.92
C ARG A 53 9.11 1.08 -14.84
N LYS A 54 8.68 2.34 -14.96
CA LYS A 54 7.47 2.86 -14.36
C LYS A 54 6.39 1.96 -14.93
N GLU A 55 6.28 0.74 -14.36
CA GLU A 55 5.07 -0.03 -14.43
C GLU A 55 4.03 0.98 -14.00
N ARG A 56 3.24 1.39 -14.98
CA ARG A 56 2.10 2.25 -14.78
C ARG A 56 1.16 1.37 -13.96
N TRP A 57 1.43 1.29 -12.66
CA TRP A 57 0.46 0.83 -11.69
C TRP A 57 -0.80 1.61 -12.04
N PRO A 58 -1.93 0.92 -12.30
CA PRO A 58 -3.19 1.61 -12.45
C PRO A 58 -3.24 2.58 -11.27
N SER A 59 -3.24 3.87 -11.57
CA SER A 59 -3.22 4.92 -10.57
C SER A 59 -4.24 4.54 -9.52
N SER A 60 -3.77 4.22 -8.31
CA SER A 60 -4.60 3.73 -7.22
C SER A 60 -5.87 4.58 -7.19
N CYS A 61 -7.03 3.95 -7.33
CA CYS A 61 -8.32 4.65 -7.34
C CYS A 61 -8.58 5.39 -6.02
N ILE A 62 -7.80 5.08 -4.99
CA ILE A 62 -7.83 5.76 -3.70
C ILE A 62 -6.49 6.49 -3.55
N SER A 63 -6.56 7.80 -3.37
CA SER A 63 -5.39 8.63 -3.12
C SER A 63 -4.90 8.44 -1.68
N ARG A 64 -3.64 8.78 -1.43
CA ARG A 64 -3.04 8.68 -0.09
C ARG A 64 -3.82 9.55 0.91
N GLU A 65 -4.25 10.72 0.48
CA GLU A 65 -5.00 11.69 1.27
C GLU A 65 -6.35 11.11 1.72
N VAL A 66 -7.01 10.30 0.87
CA VAL A 66 -8.26 9.63 1.23
C VAL A 66 -8.04 8.56 2.31
N VAL A 67 -6.93 7.81 2.22
CA VAL A 67 -6.57 6.83 3.26
C VAL A 67 -6.26 7.54 4.57
N GLU A 68 -5.46 8.60 4.53
CA GLU A 68 -5.10 9.38 5.72
C GLU A 68 -6.34 10.02 6.38
N ALA A 69 -7.28 10.54 5.58
CA ALA A 69 -8.55 11.05 6.09
C ALA A 69 -9.40 9.96 6.77
N ALA A 70 -9.52 8.78 6.15
CA ALA A 70 -10.24 7.65 6.76
C ALA A 70 -9.59 7.22 8.09
N CYS A 71 -8.26 7.12 8.14
CA CYS A 71 -7.53 6.83 9.39
C CYS A 71 -7.77 7.90 10.46
N ALA A 72 -7.79 9.19 10.10
CA ALA A 72 -8.07 10.27 11.02
C ALA A 72 -9.48 10.17 11.62
N CYS A 73 -10.49 9.80 10.83
CA CYS A 73 -11.85 9.56 11.33
C CYS A 73 -11.88 8.41 12.35
N LEU A 74 -11.17 7.30 12.10
CA LEU A 74 -11.12 6.17 13.03
C LEU A 74 -10.45 6.52 14.35
N LEU A 75 -9.35 7.27 14.30
CA LEU A 75 -8.66 7.74 15.49
C LEU A 75 -9.54 8.69 16.30
N ALA A 76 -10.19 9.65 15.65
CA ALA A 76 -11.13 10.55 16.31
C ALA A 76 -12.30 9.81 16.96
N GLN A 77 -12.83 8.78 16.31
CA GLN A 77 -13.90 7.94 16.86
C GLN A 77 -13.45 7.14 18.08
N GLY A 78 -12.20 6.63 18.05
CA GLY A 78 -11.57 5.99 19.20
C GLY A 78 -11.37 6.95 20.38
N GLU A 79 -10.84 8.14 20.12
CA GLU A 79 -10.63 9.18 21.14
C GLU A 79 -11.95 9.62 21.79
N GLU A 80 -13.03 9.78 21.02
CA GLU A 80 -14.34 10.12 21.58
C GLU A 80 -14.91 8.96 22.42
N ALA A 81 -14.77 7.71 21.97
CA ALA A 81 -15.19 6.55 22.76
C ALA A 81 -14.44 6.44 24.10
N GLU A 82 -13.14 6.75 24.12
CA GLU A 82 -12.34 6.83 25.35
C GLU A 82 -12.82 7.98 26.26
N LYS A 83 -13.08 9.16 25.68
CA LYS A 83 -13.56 10.34 26.40
C LYS A 83 -14.93 10.13 27.03
N GLU A 84 -15.83 9.43 26.33
CA GLU A 84 -17.14 9.02 26.85
C GLU A 84 -17.08 7.82 27.80
N ARG A 85 -15.90 7.22 27.98
CA ARG A 85 -15.67 5.99 28.78
C ARG A 85 -16.61 4.86 28.36
N CYS A 86 -16.76 4.69 27.06
CA CYS A 86 -17.51 3.58 26.48
C CYS A 86 -16.94 2.24 26.96
N SER A 87 -17.78 1.21 27.01
CA SER A 87 -17.29 -0.16 27.14
C SER A 87 -16.50 -0.55 25.89
N GLU A 88 -15.58 -1.50 26.02
CA GLU A 88 -14.76 -1.99 24.91
C GLU A 88 -15.63 -2.43 23.71
N CYS A 89 -16.68 -3.22 23.96
CA CYS A 89 -17.62 -3.65 22.93
C CYS A 89 -18.31 -2.48 22.21
N LEU A 90 -18.68 -1.42 22.94
CA LEU A 90 -19.30 -0.24 22.34
C LEU A 90 -18.28 0.59 21.55
N ALA A 91 -17.07 0.75 22.06
CA ALA A 91 -16.00 1.46 21.37
C ALA A 91 -15.61 0.75 20.06
N GLU A 92 -15.48 -0.58 20.08
CA GLU A 92 -15.27 -1.39 18.88
C GLU A 92 -16.40 -1.20 17.86
N GLN A 93 -17.66 -1.25 18.32
CA GLN A 93 -18.80 -1.02 17.45
C GLN A 93 -18.74 0.37 16.80
N MET A 94 -18.46 1.41 17.58
CA MET A 94 -18.35 2.79 17.07
C MET A 94 -17.27 2.92 16.00
N ILE A 95 -16.08 2.32 16.22
CA ILE A 95 -14.98 2.33 15.25
C ILE A 95 -15.36 1.57 13.97
N LEU A 96 -16.00 0.40 14.09
CA LEU A 96 -16.45 -0.39 12.94
C LEU A 96 -17.52 0.33 12.12
N GLU A 97 -18.45 1.01 12.78
CA GLU A 97 -19.46 1.83 12.10
C GLU A 97 -18.82 3.00 11.35
N GLU A 98 -17.85 3.68 11.96
CA GLU A 98 -17.15 4.79 11.33
C GLU A 98 -16.29 4.33 10.15
N PHE A 99 -15.66 3.15 10.27
CA PHE A 99 -14.98 2.52 9.15
C PHE A 99 -15.93 2.22 7.99
N GLY A 100 -17.11 1.68 8.30
CA GLY A 100 -18.18 1.47 7.33
C GLY A 100 -18.60 2.77 6.63
N ARG A 101 -18.79 3.86 7.38
CA ARG A 101 -19.10 5.20 6.85
C ARG A 101 -18.02 5.69 5.90
N CYS A 102 -16.74 5.58 6.28
CA CYS A 102 -15.60 5.96 5.44
C CYS A 102 -15.59 5.16 4.12
N LEU A 103 -15.76 3.85 4.19
CA LEU A 103 -15.80 3.00 2.99
C LEU A 103 -16.97 3.35 2.06
N SER A 104 -18.17 3.57 2.62
CA SER A 104 -19.34 3.98 1.83
C SER A 104 -19.10 5.31 1.12
N GLN A 105 -18.45 6.28 1.78
CA GLN A 105 -18.11 7.57 1.16
C GLN A 105 -17.09 7.41 0.03
N ILE A 106 -16.04 6.61 0.25
CA ILE A 106 -15.01 6.33 -0.76
C ILE A 106 -15.65 5.68 -1.99
N LEU A 107 -16.47 4.65 -1.78
CA LEU A 107 -17.19 3.98 -2.86
C LEU A 107 -18.12 4.94 -3.58
N HIS A 108 -18.90 5.75 -2.87
CA HIS A 108 -19.81 6.71 -3.48
C HIS A 108 -19.08 7.72 -4.36
N ILE A 109 -17.92 8.23 -3.93
CA ILE A 109 -17.08 9.13 -4.73
C ILE A 109 -16.57 8.41 -5.99
N GLU A 110 -16.11 7.16 -5.86
CA GLU A 110 -15.61 6.35 -6.97
C GLU A 110 -16.70 5.95 -7.98
N PHE A 111 -17.91 5.63 -7.52
CA PHE A 111 -19.04 5.31 -8.39
C PHE A 111 -19.56 6.57 -9.08
N LYS A 112 -19.62 7.70 -8.35
CA LYS A 112 -20.01 9.01 -8.92
C LYS A 112 -19.00 9.50 -9.96
N SER A 113 -17.69 9.34 -9.73
CA SER A 113 -16.66 9.74 -10.69
C SER A 113 -16.68 8.90 -11.98
N LYS A 114 -17.20 7.67 -11.90
CA LYS A 114 -17.38 6.74 -13.03
C LYS A 114 -18.78 6.76 -13.64
N GLY A 115 -19.70 7.61 -13.15
CA GLY A 115 -21.07 7.73 -13.65
C GLY A 115 -21.97 6.51 -13.36
N LEU A 116 -21.57 5.66 -12.42
CA LEU A 116 -22.31 4.47 -12.00
C LEU A 116 -23.20 4.82 -10.80
N LYS A 117 -24.45 4.36 -10.79
CA LYS A 117 -25.36 4.54 -9.65
C LYS A 117 -25.09 3.45 -8.61
N VAL A 118 -24.99 3.84 -7.35
CA VAL A 118 -25.13 2.94 -6.19
C VAL A 118 -26.63 2.72 -5.99
N GLU A 119 -27.09 1.47 -6.13
CA GLU A 119 -28.43 1.01 -5.72
C GLU A 119 -28.48 0.69 -4.23
#